data_AF-A0A9D8J1Y8-F1
#
_entry.id   AF-A0A9D8J1Y8-F1
#
_cell.length_a   1.000
_cell.length_b   1.000
_cell.length_c   1.000
_cell.angle_alpha   90.00
_cell.angle_beta   90.00
_cell.angle_gamma   90.00
#
_symmetry.space_group_name_H-M   'P 1'
#
loop_
_entity.id
_entity.type
_entity.pdbx_description
1 polymer ?
#
loop_
_entity_poly.entity_id
_entity_poly.type
_entity_poly.pdbx_seq_one_letter_code
_entity_poly.pdbx_strand_id
1 'polypeptide(L)' 'SGVAVLMATHDLFRVKETGTRAGIMKQGRLLTTIDPQALSGADLERLYLEHMHAPIPAPRPAA' A
#
# COMPACT_ATOMS: atom_id res chain seq x y z
N SER A 1 16.51 20.67 -8.73
CA SER A 1 15.07 20.56 -9.03
C SER A 1 14.64 19.12 -8.82
N GLY A 2 13.59 18.86 -8.04
CA GLY A 2 13.10 17.50 -7.78
C GLY A 2 11.76 17.24 -8.49
N VAL A 3 11.47 15.97 -8.76
CA VAL A 3 10.19 15.51 -9.32
C VAL A 3 9.57 14.50 -8.37
N ALA A 4 8.26 14.58 -8.16
CA ALA A 4 7.49 13.57 -7.44
C ALA A 4 6.74 12.69 -8.43
N VAL A 5 6.75 11.38 -8.20
CA VAL A 5 6.05 10.39 -9.03
C VAL A 5 4.97 9.71 -8.20
N LEU A 6 3.75 9.70 -8.73
CA LEU A 6 2.64 8.90 -8.21
C LEU A 6 2.34 7.81 -9.22
N MET A 7 2.42 6.55 -8.79
CA MET A 7 2.16 5.37 -9.61
C MET A 7 1.08 4.53 -8.93
N ALA A 8 0.17 4.00 -9.74
CA ALA A 8 -0.69 2.89 -9.36
C ALA A 8 -0.20 1.63 -10.07
N THR A 9 0.04 0.56 -9.32
CA THR A 9 0.47 -0.73 -9.87
C THR A 9 -0.21 -1.87 -9.12
N HIS A 10 -0.37 -3.00 -9.79
CA HIS A 10 -0.80 -4.26 -9.19
C HIS A 10 0.40 -5.14 -8.80
N ASP A 11 1.62 -4.73 -9.16
CA ASP A 11 2.85 -5.45 -8.90
C ASP A 11 3.50 -4.96 -7.59
N LEU A 12 3.35 -5.76 -6.52
CA LEU A 12 3.90 -5.47 -5.20
C LEU A 12 5.44 -5.49 -5.18
N PHE A 13 6.08 -6.26 -6.04
CA PHE A 13 7.55 -6.31 -6.11
C PHE A 13 8.12 -5.00 -6.67
N ARG A 14 7.45 -4.39 -7.65
CA ARG A 14 7.84 -3.06 -8.15
C ARG A 14 7.70 -1.96 -7.10
N VAL A 15 6.68 -2.06 -6.25
CA VAL A 15 6.52 -1.15 -5.11
C VAL A 15 7.69 -1.29 -4.14
N LYS A 16 8.17 -2.52 -3.91
CA LYS A 16 9.33 -2.81 -3.06
C LYS A 16 10.64 -2.28 -3.64
N GLU A 17 10.81 -2.39 -4.95
CA GLU A 17 12.05 -2.00 -5.64
C GLU A 17 12.20 -0.49 -5.80
N THR A 18 11.08 0.24 -6.01
CA THR A 18 11.13 1.66 -6.42
C THR A 18 10.37 2.62 -5.48
N GLY A 19 9.52 2.10 -4.61
CA GLY A 19 8.67 2.90 -3.75
C GLY A 19 9.41 3.44 -2.52
N THR A 20 9.27 4.75 -2.30
CA THR A 20 9.64 5.42 -1.03
C THR A 20 8.50 5.42 -0.03
N ARG A 21 7.26 5.29 -0.51
CA ARG A 21 6.04 5.12 0.27
C ARG A 21 5.00 4.38 -0.56
N ALA A 22 4.27 3.47 0.06
CA ALA A 22 3.21 2.73 -0.62
C ALA A 22 1.90 2.79 0.15
N GLY A 23 0.80 2.64 -0.58
CA GLY A 23 -0.55 2.58 -0.04
C GLY A 23 -1.32 1.40 -0.61
N ILE A 24 -2.07 0.70 0.24
CA ILE A 24 -2.99 -0.35 -0.21
C ILE A 24 -4.39 0.25 -0.29
N MET A 25 -4.99 0.14 -1.47
CA MET A 25 -6.31 0.68 -1.74
C MET A 25 -7.31 -0.44 -2.06
N LYS A 26 -8.55 -0.28 -1.60
CA LYS A 26 -9.67 -1.18 -1.89
C LYS A 26 -10.98 -0.41 -1.95
N GLN A 27 -11.78 -0.64 -3.00
CA GLN A 27 -13.06 0.05 -3.27
C GLN A 27 -13.00 1.58 -3.01
N GLY A 28 -11.98 2.24 -3.56
CA GLY A 28 -11.82 3.70 -3.45
C GLY A 28 -11.32 4.21 -2.09
N ARG A 29 -10.89 3.33 -1.17
CA ARG A 29 -10.34 3.71 0.13
C ARG A 29 -8.89 3.30 0.29
N LEU A 30 -8.07 4.21 0.81
CA LEU A 30 -6.72 3.93 1.28
C LEU A 30 -6.80 3.24 2.64
N LEU A 31 -6.52 1.94 2.68
CA LEU A 31 -6.64 1.13 3.88
C LEU A 31 -5.43 1.30 4.80
N THR A 32 -4.24 1.31 4.22
CA THR A 32 -2.99 1.48 4.97
C THR A 32 -1.92 2.14 4.12
N THR A 33 -0.94 2.74 4.77
CA THR A 33 0.32 3.19 4.14
C THR A 33 1.49 2.49 4.81
N ILE A 34 2.43 2.05 4.00
CA ILE A 34 3.60 1.28 4.42
C ILE A 34 4.88 1.89 3.86
N ASP A 35 5.97 1.67 4.59
CA ASP A 35 7.32 1.84 4.08
C ASP A 35 7.73 0.51 3.40
N PRO A 36 7.90 0.48 2.07
CA PRO A 36 8.29 -0.74 1.38
C PRO A 36 9.65 -1.27 1.84
N GLN A 37 10.58 -0.40 2.24
CA GLN A 37 11.93 -0.78 2.66
C GLN A 37 11.98 -1.44 4.03
N ALA A 38 10.97 -1.21 4.87
CA ALA A 38 10.88 -1.76 6.23
C ALA A 38 10.29 -3.18 6.29
N LEU A 39 9.76 -3.71 5.18
CA LEU A 39 9.13 -5.03 5.12
C LEU A 39 10.03 -6.03 4.38
N SER A 40 9.85 -7.34 4.57
CA SER A 40 10.37 -8.34 3.61
C SER A 40 9.43 -8.46 2.39
N GLY A 41 9.85 -9.18 1.34
CA GLY A 41 8.95 -9.45 0.20
C GLY A 41 7.73 -10.27 0.61
N ALA A 42 7.95 -11.28 1.46
CA ALA A 42 6.90 -12.14 1.99
C ALA A 42 5.92 -11.37 2.91
N ASP A 43 6.43 -10.44 3.73
CA ASP A 43 5.56 -9.63 4.60
C ASP A 43 4.66 -8.70 3.79
N LEU A 44 5.19 -8.13 2.70
CA LEU A 44 4.43 -7.27 1.81
C LEU A 44 3.30 -8.02 1.11
N GLU A 45 3.58 -9.22 0.61
CA GLU A 45 2.58 -10.11 0.00
C GLU A 45 1.51 -10.53 1.02
N ARG A 46 1.93 -10.96 2.23
CA ARG A 46 1.01 -11.32 3.31
C ARG A 46 0.07 -10.17 3.66
N LEU A 47 0.63 -8.99 3.88
CA LEU A 47 -0.14 -7.80 4.24
C LEU A 47 -1.11 -7.39 3.12
N TYR A 48 -0.73 -7.55 1.85
CA TYR A 48 -1.64 -7.35 0.73
C TYR A 48 -2.83 -8.33 0.75
N LEU A 49 -2.55 -9.63 0.88
CA LEU A 49 -3.60 -10.66 0.90
C LEU A 49 -4.57 -10.46 2.06
N GLU A 50 -4.06 -10.08 3.24
CA GLU A 50 -4.89 -9.75 4.41
C GLU A 50 -5.90 -8.63 4.09
N HIS A 51 -5.45 -7.54 3.45
CA HIS A 51 -6.34 -6.43 3.09
C HIS A 51 -7.33 -6.79 1.98
N MET A 52 -6.93 -7.66 1.04
CA MET A 52 -7.80 -8.10 -0.04
C MET A 52 -8.90 -9.05 0.44
N HIS A 53 -8.65 -9.83 1.49
CA HIS A 53 -9.65 -10.70 2.09
C HIS A 53 -10.46 -10.04 3.22
N ALA A 54 -9.90 -9.02 3.89
CA ALA A 54 -10.61 -8.33 4.97
C ALA A 54 -11.79 -7.48 4.45
N PRO A 55 -12.89 -7.38 5.21
CA PRO A 55 -13.93 -6.38 4.94
C PRO A 55 -13.34 -4.98 5.05
N ILE A 56 -13.94 -4.02 4.32
CA ILE A 56 -13.47 -2.64 4.37
C ILE A 56 -13.75 -2.04 5.76
N PRO A 57 -12.73 -1.48 6.43
CA PRO A 57 -12.91 -0.84 7.72
C PRO A 57 -13.86 0.37 7.60
N ALA A 58 -14.66 0.57 8.65
CA ALA A 58 -15.51 1.73 8.79
C ALA A 58 -14.69 3.03 8.61
N PRO A 59 -15.28 4.09 8.02
CA PRO A 59 -14.56 5.34 7.83
C PRO A 59 -14.03 5.86 9.18
N ARG A 60 -12.75 6.26 9.22
CA ARG A 60 -12.24 7.00 10.39
C ARG A 60 -13.03 8.32 10.50
N PRO A 61 -13.48 8.72 11.70
CA PRO A 61 -14.08 10.02 11.89
C PRO A 61 -13.10 11.09 11.39
N ALA A 62 -13.62 12.09 10.66
CA ALA A 62 -12.82 13.24 10.30
C ALA A 62 -12.32 13.91 11.59
N ALA A 63 -11.01 14.12 11.68
CA ALA A 63 -10.40 14.88 12.76
C ALA A 63 -10.78 16.37 12.66
#